data_AF-A0A1G7DKA5-F1
#
_entry.id   AF-A0A1G7DKA5-F1
#
_cell.length_a   1.000
_cell.length_b   1.000
_cell.length_c   1.000
_cell.angle_alpha   90.00
_cell.angle_beta   90.00
_cell.angle_gamma   90.00
#
_symmetry.space_group_name_H-M   'P 1'
#
loop_
_entity.id
_entity.type
_entity.pdbx_description
1 polymer ?
#
loop_
_entity_poly.entity_id
_entity_poly.type
_entity_poly.pdbx_seq_one_letter_code
_entity_poly.pdbx_strand_id
1 'polypeptide(L)'
;MVKDFTRAITHENYGKAESGLQKYYHKVEKIIYHTPMKLTKEEVEKGGVFTFSSDEFITSPDTSNGLPFIVGGVSLSSLLALFFLLKEELGTPGTVYVCIAVTALIFSIIYYFTKPPKENILNRRDGLITIEGALYQPNITMRFKDVICCYSTGGENGLGAFRLEVIRPNNYTFAMLNAGDKDCYRDISFFTWYMDKNRPLPPGSAFDPFRKKDFERRKEEGFPRPLYMSNVPTPEVTPEQQKERERFWKEEFIENDGVLMRHFTSSGVDK
;
A
#
# COMPACT_ATOMS: atom_id res chain seq x y z
N MET A 1 -9.95 -11.99 20.46
CA MET A 1 -8.54 -11.66 20.66
C MET A 1 -8.22 -10.47 19.77
N VAL A 2 -7.89 -9.31 20.33
CA VAL A 2 -7.49 -8.13 19.54
C VAL A 2 -6.12 -8.47 18.93
N LYS A 3 -6.02 -8.49 17.60
CA LYS A 3 -4.75 -8.74 16.92
C LYS A 3 -3.93 -7.44 16.93
N ASP A 4 -2.76 -7.47 17.55
CA ASP A 4 -1.81 -6.36 17.54
C ASP A 4 -0.76 -6.58 16.45
N PHE A 5 -0.66 -5.61 15.54
CA PHE A 5 0.25 -5.63 14.40
C PHE A 5 1.32 -4.53 14.50
N THR A 6 1.59 -4.01 15.69
CA THR A 6 2.67 -3.04 15.92
C THR A 6 4.04 -3.58 15.50
N ARG A 7 4.84 -2.70 14.91
CA ARG A 7 6.23 -2.97 14.53
C ARG A 7 7.10 -1.80 14.99
N ALA A 8 8.31 -2.10 15.44
CA ALA A 8 9.29 -1.08 15.77
C ALA A 8 9.68 -0.30 14.50
N ILE A 9 9.89 1.01 14.63
CA ILE A 9 10.40 1.83 13.53
C ILE A 9 11.80 1.33 13.17
N THR A 10 12.01 0.98 11.91
CA THR A 10 13.33 0.57 11.41
C THR A 10 13.99 1.68 10.59
N HIS A 11 13.20 2.61 10.04
CA HIS A 11 13.70 3.71 9.22
C HIS A 11 12.92 5.00 9.50
N GLU A 12 13.62 6.14 9.50
CA GLU A 12 13.01 7.45 9.74
C GLU A 12 13.03 8.38 8.52
N ASN A 13 13.94 8.16 7.57
CA ASN A 13 14.12 8.99 6.37
C ASN A 13 14.90 8.23 5.28
N TYR A 14 15.18 8.90 4.15
CA TYR A 14 15.93 8.36 3.01
C TYR A 14 17.41 8.80 2.98
N GLY A 15 17.89 9.42 4.06
CA GLY A 15 19.24 9.97 4.16
C GLY A 15 19.56 10.99 3.08
N LYS A 16 20.81 10.98 2.58
CA LYS A 16 21.28 11.94 1.56
C LYS A 16 20.57 11.82 0.21
N ALA A 17 19.93 10.69 -0.07
CA ALA A 17 19.25 10.46 -1.35
C ALA A 17 17.88 11.16 -1.44
N GLU A 18 17.30 11.56 -0.31
CA GLU A 18 15.91 12.01 -0.22
C GLU A 18 15.55 13.12 -1.21
N SER A 19 16.39 14.16 -1.31
CA SER A 19 16.15 15.29 -2.21
C SER A 19 16.18 14.91 -3.69
N GLY A 20 16.94 13.87 -4.05
CA GLY A 20 16.99 13.34 -5.41
C GLY A 20 15.75 12.49 -5.73
N LEU A 21 15.36 11.63 -4.79
CA LEU A 21 14.21 10.75 -4.94
C LEU A 21 12.90 11.52 -5.14
N GLN A 22 12.73 12.62 -4.40
CA GLN A 22 11.52 13.44 -4.49
C GLN A 22 11.35 14.14 -5.87
N LYS A 23 12.44 14.39 -6.60
CA LYS A 23 12.41 15.07 -7.91
C LYS A 23 12.27 14.13 -9.10
N TYR A 24 12.76 12.89 -8.98
CA TYR A 24 13.00 12.03 -10.14
C TYR A 24 11.89 11.00 -10.41
N TYR A 25 11.11 10.61 -9.39
CA TYR A 25 10.29 9.40 -9.44
C TYR A 25 8.78 9.63 -9.50
N HIS A 26 8.26 10.45 -10.42
CA HIS A 26 6.79 10.45 -10.67
C HIS A 26 5.96 10.51 -9.37
N LYS A 27 6.36 11.41 -8.47
CA LYS A 27 5.92 11.43 -7.08
C LYS A 27 4.41 11.52 -6.99
N VAL A 28 3.82 10.66 -6.15
CA VAL A 28 2.40 10.69 -5.82
C VAL A 28 2.26 11.25 -4.41
N GLU A 29 1.55 12.36 -4.27
CA GLU A 29 1.38 12.99 -2.95
C GLU A 29 0.30 12.28 -2.14
N LYS A 30 0.39 12.39 -0.81
CA LYS A 30 -0.58 11.81 0.13
C LYS A 30 -1.81 12.71 0.19
N ILE A 31 -2.58 12.69 -0.89
CA ILE A 31 -3.81 13.44 -1.07
C ILE A 31 -4.91 12.43 -1.42
N ILE A 32 -6.11 12.65 -0.91
CA ILE A 32 -7.30 11.92 -1.34
C ILE A 32 -7.80 12.57 -2.63
N TYR A 33 -7.26 12.15 -3.78
CA TYR A 33 -7.58 12.67 -5.10
C TYR A 33 -9.00 12.30 -5.54
N HIS A 34 -9.41 11.06 -5.27
CA HIS A 34 -10.67 10.49 -5.71
C HIS A 34 -11.32 9.67 -4.60
N THR A 35 -12.62 9.45 -4.70
CA THR A 35 -13.29 8.47 -3.85
C THR A 35 -12.69 7.09 -4.14
N PRO A 36 -12.03 6.46 -3.16
CA PRO A 36 -11.38 5.17 -3.37
C PRO A 36 -12.40 4.04 -3.47
N MET A 37 -11.94 2.85 -3.87
CA MET A 37 -12.72 1.62 -3.76
C MET A 37 -13.33 1.44 -2.36
N LYS A 38 -14.54 0.88 -2.33
CA LYS A 38 -15.23 0.50 -1.08
C LYS A 38 -14.74 -0.88 -0.65
N LEU A 39 -13.98 -0.96 0.43
CA LEU A 39 -13.51 -2.25 0.95
C LEU A 39 -14.66 -3.01 1.61
N THR A 40 -15.05 -4.15 1.04
CA THR A 40 -16.14 -4.96 1.59
C THR A 40 -15.62 -6.02 2.55
N LYS A 41 -16.48 -6.42 3.50
CA LYS A 41 -16.15 -7.51 4.44
C LYS A 41 -15.84 -8.83 3.72
N GLU A 42 -16.57 -9.15 2.65
CA GLU A 42 -16.38 -10.36 1.86
C GLU A 42 -15.01 -10.40 1.16
N GLU A 43 -14.51 -9.27 0.66
CA GLU A 43 -13.18 -9.20 0.03
C GLU A 43 -12.05 -9.49 1.01
N VAL A 44 -12.20 -9.01 2.25
CA VAL A 44 -11.24 -9.27 3.33
C VAL A 44 -11.30 -10.75 3.75
N GLU A 45 -12.50 -11.31 3.90
CA GLU A 45 -12.69 -12.73 4.26
C GLU A 45 -12.18 -13.70 3.19
N LYS A 46 -12.29 -13.33 1.91
CA LYS A 46 -11.72 -14.10 0.78
C LYS A 46 -10.19 -14.02 0.71
N GLY A 47 -9.56 -13.13 1.46
CA GLY A 47 -8.10 -12.94 1.43
C GLY A 47 -7.62 -12.36 0.10
N GLY A 48 -8.33 -11.35 -0.43
CA GLY A 48 -7.95 -10.64 -1.64
C GLY A 48 -6.76 -9.70 -1.40
N VAL A 49 -6.97 -8.41 -1.63
CA VAL A 49 -5.93 -7.38 -1.45
C VAL A 49 -5.54 -7.20 0.02
N PHE A 50 -6.50 -7.38 0.91
CA PHE A 50 -6.31 -7.32 2.35
C PHE A 50 -6.78 -8.62 3.01
N THR A 51 -6.05 -9.08 4.02
CA THR A 51 -6.34 -10.27 4.81
C THR A 51 -6.94 -9.93 6.18
N PHE A 52 -6.82 -8.67 6.61
CA PHE A 52 -7.39 -8.15 7.83
C PHE A 52 -7.67 -6.65 7.69
N SER A 53 -8.74 -6.18 8.33
CA SER A 53 -9.08 -4.76 8.42
C SER A 53 -9.77 -4.45 9.74
N SER A 54 -9.48 -3.27 10.28
CA SER A 54 -10.05 -2.70 11.51
C SER A 54 -9.86 -1.18 11.52
N ASP A 55 -10.32 -0.51 12.58
CA ASP A 55 -10.04 0.92 12.83
C ASP A 55 -8.60 1.24 13.22
N GLU A 56 -7.77 0.23 13.52
CA GLU A 56 -6.38 0.42 13.96
C GLU A 56 -5.36 -0.16 12.97
N PHE A 57 -5.66 -1.31 12.36
CA PHE A 57 -4.77 -2.02 11.46
C PHE A 57 -5.45 -2.54 10.18
N ILE A 58 -4.71 -2.51 9.08
CA ILE A 58 -4.96 -3.27 7.85
C ILE A 58 -3.71 -4.09 7.52
N THR A 59 -3.90 -5.33 7.07
CA THR A 59 -2.81 -6.19 6.57
C THR A 59 -3.12 -6.73 5.18
N SER A 60 -2.08 -6.87 4.37
CA SER A 60 -2.13 -7.50 3.04
C SER A 60 -1.47 -8.88 3.07
N PRO A 61 -1.79 -9.77 2.10
CA PRO A 61 -1.13 -11.07 2.00
C PRO A 61 0.36 -10.92 1.64
N ASP A 62 1.14 -11.95 1.98
CA ASP A 62 2.54 -12.06 1.56
C ASP A 62 2.59 -12.40 0.05
N THR A 63 3.03 -11.42 -0.75
CA THR A 63 3.18 -11.54 -2.21
C THR A 63 4.54 -12.06 -2.66
N SER A 64 5.49 -12.24 -1.74
CA SER A 64 6.88 -12.60 -2.06
C SER A 64 7.04 -14.03 -2.61
N ASN A 65 5.99 -14.85 -2.50
CA ASN A 65 5.90 -16.17 -3.13
C ASN A 65 5.74 -16.13 -4.66
N GLY A 66 5.32 -15.00 -5.24
CA GLY A 66 5.10 -14.91 -6.69
C GLY A 66 6.37 -15.16 -7.51
N LEU A 67 7.49 -14.55 -7.10
CA LEU A 67 8.77 -14.69 -7.80
C LEU A 67 9.27 -16.16 -7.89
N PRO A 68 9.38 -16.93 -6.79
CA PRO A 68 9.84 -18.31 -6.86
C PRO A 68 8.88 -19.22 -7.64
N PHE A 69 7.57 -18.95 -7.63
CA PHE A 69 6.63 -19.72 -8.45
C PHE A 69 6.79 -19.44 -9.94
N ILE A 70 6.97 -18.18 -10.35
CA ILE A 70 7.16 -17.84 -11.76
C ILE A 70 8.51 -18.36 -12.26
N VAL A 71 9.61 -17.99 -11.58
CA VAL A 71 10.97 -18.36 -12.02
C VAL A 71 11.18 -19.87 -11.91
N GLY A 72 10.77 -20.48 -10.79
CA GLY A 72 10.87 -21.92 -10.58
C GLY A 72 9.97 -22.71 -11.52
N GLY A 73 8.74 -22.25 -11.75
CA GLY A 73 7.80 -22.91 -12.67
C GLY A 73 8.28 -22.89 -14.11
N VAL A 74 8.76 -21.74 -14.61
CA VAL A 74 9.35 -21.63 -15.96
C VAL A 74 10.58 -22.53 -16.07
N SER A 75 11.48 -22.48 -15.09
CA SER A 75 12.70 -23.29 -15.09
C SER A 75 12.40 -24.79 -15.12
N LEU A 76 11.45 -25.25 -14.28
CA LEU A 76 11.02 -26.65 -14.24
C LEU A 76 10.37 -27.08 -15.56
N SER A 77 9.48 -26.23 -16.10
CA SER A 77 8.78 -26.52 -17.37
C SER A 77 9.76 -26.64 -18.53
N SER A 78 10.75 -25.76 -18.61
CA SER A 78 11.83 -25.83 -19.59
C SER A 78 12.66 -27.11 -19.46
N LEU A 79 13.03 -27.50 -18.24
CA LEU A 79 13.80 -28.73 -18.01
C LEU A 79 13.02 -29.99 -18.41
N LEU A 80 11.73 -30.05 -18.09
CA LEU A 80 10.85 -31.14 -18.51
C LEU A 80 10.68 -31.17 -20.04
N ALA A 81 10.48 -30.01 -20.66
CA ALA A 81 10.37 -29.92 -22.11
C ALA A 81 11.64 -30.42 -22.79
N LEU A 82 12.83 -30.02 -22.31
CA LEU A 82 14.09 -30.53 -22.83
C LEU A 82 14.20 -32.05 -22.63
N PHE A 83 13.84 -32.56 -21.45
CA PHE A 83 13.90 -34.00 -21.16
C PHE A 83 13.01 -34.84 -22.09
N PHE A 84 11.80 -34.37 -22.41
CA PHE A 84 10.85 -35.13 -23.25
C PHE A 84 10.99 -34.87 -24.75
N LEU A 85 11.47 -33.69 -25.16
CA LEU A 85 11.47 -33.26 -26.56
C LEU A 85 12.84 -33.35 -27.23
N LEU A 86 13.96 -33.35 -26.47
CA LEU A 86 15.26 -33.60 -27.07
C LEU A 86 15.44 -35.09 -27.37
N LYS A 87 15.76 -35.36 -28.63
CA LYS A 87 16.13 -36.69 -29.13
C LYS A 87 17.63 -36.78 -29.45
N GLU A 88 18.34 -35.66 -29.38
CA GLU A 88 19.76 -35.54 -29.71
C GLU A 88 20.53 -34.99 -28.50
N GLU A 89 21.84 -35.18 -28.48
CA GLU A 89 22.69 -34.63 -27.41
C GLU A 89 22.73 -33.10 -27.46
N LEU A 90 22.69 -32.46 -26.29
CA LEU A 90 22.83 -31.01 -26.21
C LEU A 90 24.28 -30.62 -26.46
N GLY A 91 24.52 -29.80 -27.49
CA GLY A 91 25.79 -29.09 -27.64
C GLY A 91 26.05 -28.09 -26.51
N THR A 92 27.19 -27.42 -26.54
CA THR A 92 27.62 -26.46 -25.51
C THR A 92 26.56 -25.41 -25.14
N PRO A 93 25.86 -24.74 -26.09
CA PRO A 93 24.83 -23.77 -25.74
C PRO A 93 23.64 -24.38 -24.98
N GLY A 94 23.24 -25.59 -25.35
CA GLY A 94 22.17 -26.32 -24.68
C GLY A 94 22.56 -26.72 -23.26
N THR A 95 23.80 -27.17 -23.07
CA THR A 95 24.34 -27.48 -21.73
C THR A 95 24.34 -26.23 -20.84
N VAL A 96 24.80 -25.08 -21.36
CA VAL A 96 24.78 -23.81 -20.62
C VAL A 96 23.36 -23.42 -20.23
N TYR A 97 22.39 -23.55 -21.14
CA TYR A 97 20.98 -23.28 -20.84
C TYR A 97 20.44 -24.17 -19.71
N VAL A 98 20.75 -25.47 -19.73
CA VAL A 98 20.36 -26.40 -18.66
C VAL A 98 20.96 -25.98 -17.32
N CYS A 99 22.25 -25.60 -17.29
CA CYS A 99 22.89 -25.10 -16.07
C CYS A 99 22.18 -23.87 -15.51
N ILE A 100 21.78 -22.92 -16.36
CA ILE A 100 21.04 -21.72 -15.94
C ILE A 100 19.66 -22.11 -15.38
N ALA A 101 18.91 -22.96 -16.07
CA ALA A 101 17.58 -23.39 -15.64
C ALA A 101 17.64 -24.16 -14.31
N VAL A 102 18.60 -25.05 -14.13
CA VAL A 102 18.83 -25.76 -12.85
C VAL A 102 19.20 -24.79 -11.74
N THR A 103 20.09 -23.84 -12.01
CA THR A 103 20.49 -22.83 -11.01
C THR A 103 19.30 -21.96 -10.60
N ALA A 104 18.48 -21.52 -11.55
CA ALA A 104 17.27 -20.73 -11.30
C ALA A 104 16.21 -21.52 -10.51
N LEU A 105 16.05 -22.82 -10.80
CA LEU A 105 15.16 -23.70 -10.04
C LEU A 105 15.64 -23.89 -8.60
N ILE A 106 16.94 -24.21 -8.40
CA ILE A 106 17.53 -24.35 -7.06
C ILE A 106 17.39 -23.06 -6.27
N PHE A 107 17.71 -21.91 -6.87
CA PHE A 107 17.51 -20.60 -6.24
C PHE A 107 16.06 -20.38 -5.83
N SER A 108 15.09 -20.69 -6.70
CA SER A 108 13.66 -20.50 -6.41
C SER A 108 13.19 -21.37 -5.24
N ILE A 109 13.65 -22.63 -5.18
CA ILE A 109 13.36 -23.56 -4.08
C ILE A 109 13.96 -23.03 -2.76
N ILE A 110 15.26 -22.70 -2.75
CA ILE A 110 15.94 -22.18 -1.56
C ILE A 110 15.25 -20.91 -1.08
N TYR A 111 15.01 -19.96 -1.97
CA TYR A 111 14.33 -18.70 -1.65
C TYR A 111 12.94 -18.92 -1.08
N TYR A 112 12.15 -19.83 -1.67
CA TYR A 112 10.81 -20.13 -1.19
C TYR A 112 10.81 -20.57 0.28
N PHE A 113 11.72 -21.46 0.67
CA PHE A 113 11.78 -22.04 2.01
C PHE A 113 12.54 -21.21 3.05
N THR A 114 13.44 -20.31 2.63
CA THR A 114 14.36 -19.63 3.57
C THR A 114 14.17 -18.12 3.65
N LYS A 115 13.34 -17.51 2.79
CA LYS A 115 13.06 -16.07 2.88
C LYS A 115 12.47 -15.70 4.25
N PRO A 116 12.79 -14.51 4.79
CA PRO A 116 12.15 -14.02 6.00
C PRO A 116 10.67 -13.72 5.74
N PRO A 117 9.79 -13.81 6.76
CA PRO A 117 8.39 -13.44 6.65
C PRO A 117 8.22 -12.01 6.12
N LYS A 118 7.38 -11.85 5.09
CA LYS A 118 7.09 -10.55 4.50
C LYS A 118 5.75 -10.03 4.98
N GLU A 119 5.75 -8.77 5.37
CA GLU A 119 4.59 -8.15 5.99
C GLU A 119 4.33 -6.80 5.34
N ASN A 120 3.06 -6.57 5.03
CA ASN A 120 2.54 -5.28 4.58
C ASN A 120 1.42 -4.88 5.54
N ILE A 121 1.68 -3.86 6.36
CA ILE A 121 0.84 -3.47 7.49
C ILE A 121 0.64 -1.96 7.47
N LEU A 122 -0.60 -1.52 7.56
CA LEU A 122 -0.95 -0.15 7.85
C LEU A 122 -1.40 -0.07 9.30
N ASN A 123 -0.65 0.66 10.11
CA ASN A 123 -0.97 0.92 11.51
C ASN A 123 -1.47 2.37 11.62
N ARG A 124 -2.80 2.52 11.52
CA ARG A 124 -3.50 3.81 11.61
C ARG A 124 -3.35 4.44 13.00
N ARG A 125 -3.30 3.61 14.05
CA ARG A 125 -3.21 4.08 15.44
C ARG A 125 -1.94 4.89 15.68
N ASP A 126 -0.81 4.34 15.26
CA ASP A 126 0.53 4.91 15.50
C ASP A 126 1.06 5.70 14.27
N GLY A 127 0.31 5.72 13.17
CA GLY A 127 0.69 6.40 11.92
C GLY A 127 1.88 5.75 11.21
N LEU A 128 2.03 4.44 11.34
CA LEU A 128 3.14 3.67 10.79
C LEU A 128 2.69 2.82 9.59
N ILE A 129 3.61 2.62 8.65
CA ILE A 129 3.46 1.67 7.57
C ILE A 129 4.65 0.71 7.61
N THR A 130 4.34 -0.58 7.50
CA THR A 130 5.33 -1.64 7.29
C THR A 130 5.19 -2.14 5.86
N ILE A 131 6.29 -2.12 5.12
CA ILE A 131 6.39 -2.62 3.76
C ILE A 131 7.42 -3.76 3.70
N GLU A 132 7.18 -4.71 2.82
CA GLU A 132 8.11 -5.82 2.61
C GLU A 132 9.46 -5.34 2.06
N GLY A 133 10.56 -5.88 2.60
CA GLY A 133 11.89 -5.70 2.05
C GLY A 133 12.09 -6.52 0.75
N ALA A 134 12.98 -6.08 -0.14
CA ALA A 134 13.32 -6.84 -1.35
C ALA A 134 14.07 -8.14 -1.02
N LEU A 135 13.66 -9.28 -1.59
CA LEU A 135 14.30 -10.59 -1.40
C LEU A 135 14.52 -10.95 0.07
N TYR A 136 15.77 -11.13 0.54
CA TYR A 136 16.09 -11.44 1.94
C TYR A 136 16.14 -10.21 2.87
N GLN A 137 15.92 -9.00 2.36
CA GLN A 137 15.94 -7.81 3.19
C GLN A 137 14.80 -7.84 4.23
N PRO A 138 15.03 -7.34 5.45
CA PRO A 138 13.99 -7.28 6.47
C PRO A 138 12.86 -6.32 6.06
N ASN A 139 11.70 -6.46 6.72
CA ASN A 139 10.60 -5.52 6.53
C ASN A 139 11.01 -4.12 7.00
N ILE A 140 10.43 -3.12 6.35
CA ILE A 140 10.74 -1.71 6.58
C ILE A 140 9.52 -1.10 7.24
N THR A 141 9.68 -0.60 8.47
CA THR A 141 8.63 0.11 9.20
C THR A 141 9.05 1.55 9.38
N MET A 142 8.21 2.47 8.92
CA MET A 142 8.44 3.90 9.03
C MET A 142 7.14 4.68 9.18
N ARG A 143 7.24 5.96 9.53
CA ARG A 143 6.05 6.83 9.64
C ARG A 143 5.46 7.04 8.26
N PHE A 144 4.15 6.85 8.11
CA PHE A 144 3.47 6.99 6.82
C PHE A 144 3.70 8.38 6.21
N LYS A 145 3.72 9.44 7.04
CA LYS A 145 4.02 10.80 6.58
C LYS A 145 5.39 10.93 5.88
N ASP A 146 6.38 10.12 6.25
CA ASP A 146 7.76 10.22 5.75
C ASP A 146 8.01 9.34 4.53
N VAL A 147 7.07 8.45 4.17
CA VAL A 147 7.20 7.57 2.99
C VAL A 147 7.15 8.36 1.69
N ILE A 148 8.02 8.03 0.74
CA ILE A 148 7.93 8.56 -0.63
C ILE A 148 7.15 7.57 -1.50
N CYS A 149 5.99 8.02 -1.99
CA CYS A 149 5.16 7.28 -2.94
C CYS A 149 5.41 7.78 -4.37
N CYS A 150 5.36 6.87 -5.33
CA CYS A 150 5.52 7.12 -6.75
C CYS A 150 4.54 6.25 -7.55
N TYR A 151 4.40 6.51 -8.85
CA TYR A 151 3.71 5.59 -9.75
C TYR A 151 4.69 4.86 -10.68
N SER A 152 4.38 3.60 -10.97
CA SER A 152 5.13 2.78 -11.91
C SER A 152 4.98 3.30 -13.35
N THR A 153 6.06 3.27 -14.14
CA THR A 153 6.01 3.68 -15.56
C THR A 153 5.62 2.54 -16.51
N GLY A 154 5.60 1.30 -16.01
CA GLY A 154 5.37 0.11 -16.82
C GLY A 154 6.51 -0.22 -17.78
N GLY A 155 6.33 -1.28 -18.57
CA GLY A 155 7.22 -1.61 -19.69
C GLY A 155 6.96 -0.74 -20.93
N GLU A 156 7.70 -0.96 -22.02
CA GLU A 156 7.56 -0.18 -23.26
C GLU A 156 6.14 -0.17 -23.84
N ASN A 157 5.35 -1.21 -23.56
CA ASN A 157 3.94 -1.32 -23.97
C ASN A 157 2.94 -0.74 -22.97
N GLY A 158 3.42 -0.04 -21.92
CA GLY A 158 2.60 0.54 -20.86
C GLY A 158 1.97 -0.48 -19.90
N LEU A 159 2.20 -1.78 -20.08
CA LEU A 159 1.70 -2.79 -19.14
C LEU A 159 2.40 -2.61 -17.79
N GLY A 160 1.58 -2.58 -16.73
CA GLY A 160 2.05 -2.36 -15.38
C GLY A 160 2.34 -0.90 -15.04
N ALA A 161 2.01 0.06 -15.91
CA ALA A 161 2.10 1.49 -15.61
C ALA A 161 0.99 1.96 -14.66
N PHE A 162 1.18 3.15 -14.07
CA PHE A 162 0.22 3.85 -13.19
C PHE A 162 -0.19 3.06 -11.95
N ARG A 163 0.69 2.22 -11.43
CA ARG A 163 0.49 1.53 -10.15
C ARG A 163 1.19 2.26 -9.02
N LEU A 164 0.55 2.33 -7.86
CA LEU A 164 1.16 2.97 -6.71
C LEU A 164 2.30 2.11 -6.15
N GLU A 165 3.42 2.77 -5.93
CA GLU A 165 4.64 2.19 -5.39
C GLU A 165 5.16 3.05 -4.24
N VAL A 166 5.89 2.39 -3.35
CA VAL A 166 6.69 3.02 -2.29
C VAL A 166 8.15 2.77 -2.57
N ILE A 167 8.96 3.82 -2.50
CA ILE A 167 10.42 3.69 -2.59
C ILE A 167 10.93 3.13 -1.25
N ARG A 168 11.71 2.07 -1.30
CA ARG A 168 12.37 1.50 -0.12
C ARG A 168 13.58 2.35 0.29
N PRO A 169 13.70 2.77 1.56
CA PRO A 169 14.80 3.63 2.00
C PRO A 169 16.19 2.97 2.00
N ASN A 170 16.27 1.63 2.04
CA ASN A 170 17.54 0.91 2.15
C ASN A 170 18.29 0.74 0.82
N ASN A 171 17.56 0.56 -0.29
CA ASN A 171 18.16 0.25 -1.59
C ASN A 171 17.48 0.96 -2.78
N TYR A 172 16.54 1.86 -2.50
CA TYR A 172 15.82 2.66 -3.50
C TYR A 172 15.08 1.84 -4.57
N THR A 173 14.74 0.58 -4.24
CA THR A 173 13.84 -0.25 -5.04
C THR A 173 12.38 0.01 -4.68
N PHE A 174 11.43 -0.53 -5.45
CA PHE A 174 10.00 -0.23 -5.30
C PHE A 174 9.22 -1.38 -4.66
N ALA A 175 8.37 -1.06 -3.70
CA ALA A 175 7.36 -1.96 -3.15
C ALA A 175 5.98 -1.54 -3.69
N MET A 176 5.24 -2.48 -4.27
CA MET A 176 3.89 -2.22 -4.74
C MET A 176 2.95 -1.97 -3.56
N LEU A 177 2.14 -0.92 -3.64
CA LEU A 177 1.15 -0.60 -2.62
C LEU A 177 -0.24 -0.55 -3.27
N ASN A 178 -0.93 -1.69 -3.29
CA ASN A 178 -2.18 -1.87 -4.02
C ASN A 178 -3.37 -1.91 -3.04
N ALA A 179 -4.38 -1.06 -3.24
CA ALA A 179 -5.62 -1.06 -2.45
C ALA A 179 -6.78 -1.79 -3.15
N GLY A 180 -6.53 -2.35 -4.33
CA GLY A 180 -7.51 -3.06 -5.17
C GLY A 180 -7.93 -2.27 -6.40
N ASP A 181 -7.57 -0.99 -6.47
CA ASP A 181 -7.80 -0.17 -7.64
C ASP A 181 -6.76 -0.43 -8.73
N LYS A 182 -7.05 0.04 -9.95
CA LYS A 182 -6.14 -0.07 -11.10
C LYS A 182 -5.35 1.21 -11.37
N ASP A 183 -5.41 2.16 -10.44
CA ASP A 183 -4.90 3.51 -10.58
C ASP A 183 -4.25 3.99 -9.28
N CYS A 184 -3.01 4.48 -9.40
CA CYS A 184 -2.23 4.99 -8.29
C CYS A 184 -2.91 6.09 -7.48
N TYR A 185 -3.72 6.96 -8.12
CA TYR A 185 -4.40 8.06 -7.43
C TYR A 185 -5.56 7.58 -6.56
N ARG A 186 -6.24 6.50 -6.97
CA ARG A 186 -7.27 5.86 -6.14
C ARG A 186 -6.67 5.05 -5.00
N ASP A 187 -5.60 4.31 -5.28
CA ASP A 187 -4.87 3.55 -4.26
C ASP A 187 -4.34 4.50 -3.16
N ILE A 188 -3.66 5.59 -3.53
CA ILE A 188 -3.12 6.54 -2.54
C ILE A 188 -4.25 7.25 -1.79
N SER A 189 -5.40 7.47 -2.43
CA SER A 189 -6.57 8.04 -1.78
C SER A 189 -7.10 7.12 -0.68
N PHE A 190 -7.16 5.81 -0.93
CA PHE A 190 -7.54 4.83 0.08
C PHE A 190 -6.58 4.85 1.26
N PHE A 191 -5.27 4.72 0.99
CA PHE A 191 -4.26 4.67 2.05
C PHE A 191 -4.20 5.97 2.85
N THR A 192 -4.25 7.12 2.17
CA THR A 192 -4.24 8.44 2.80
C THR A 192 -5.47 8.62 3.68
N TRP A 193 -6.67 8.27 3.20
CA TRP A 193 -7.90 8.35 3.99
C TRP A 193 -7.83 7.43 5.20
N TYR A 194 -7.43 6.17 5.00
CA TYR A 194 -7.31 5.22 6.11
C TYR A 194 -6.31 5.70 7.17
N MET A 195 -5.11 6.12 6.76
CA MET A 195 -4.05 6.54 7.68
C MET A 195 -4.31 7.89 8.35
N ASP A 196 -5.25 8.69 7.84
CA ASP A 196 -5.73 9.89 8.50
C ASP A 196 -6.65 9.54 9.66
N LYS A 197 -6.08 9.32 10.85
CA LYS A 197 -6.89 8.97 12.03
C LYS A 197 -7.87 10.07 12.46
N ASN A 198 -7.73 11.28 11.94
CA ASN A 198 -8.62 12.39 12.28
C ASN A 198 -9.85 12.45 11.36
N ARG A 199 -9.90 11.60 10.33
CA ARG A 199 -11.04 11.42 9.43
C ARG A 199 -11.89 10.20 9.80
N PRO A 200 -13.17 10.16 9.39
CA PRO A 200 -13.95 8.93 9.42
C PRO A 200 -13.28 7.83 8.60
N LEU A 201 -13.50 6.57 8.98
CA LEU A 201 -13.00 5.42 8.24
C LEU A 201 -13.47 5.44 6.77
N PRO A 202 -12.63 5.00 5.82
CA PRO A 202 -12.96 4.98 4.40
C PRO A 202 -14.29 4.26 4.10
N PRO A 203 -14.91 4.53 2.94
CA PRO A 203 -16.10 3.81 2.49
C PRO A 203 -15.90 2.29 2.43
N GLY A 204 -16.94 1.53 2.78
CA GLY A 204 -16.93 0.07 2.69
C GLY A 204 -17.40 -0.64 3.94
N SER A 205 -18.01 -1.81 3.75
CA SER A 205 -18.64 -2.60 4.82
C SER A 205 -17.63 -3.29 5.75
N ALA A 206 -16.36 -3.39 5.34
CA ALA A 206 -15.30 -3.90 6.19
C ALA A 206 -15.10 -3.04 7.47
N PHE A 207 -15.44 -1.74 7.39
CA PHE A 207 -15.25 -0.80 8.50
C PHE A 207 -16.51 -0.53 9.32
N ASP A 208 -17.69 -0.93 8.85
CA ASP A 208 -18.98 -0.62 9.48
C ASP A 208 -19.04 -0.95 10.98
N PRO A 209 -18.51 -2.11 11.45
CA PRO A 209 -18.49 -2.44 12.89
C PRO A 209 -17.71 -1.43 13.75
N PHE A 210 -16.76 -0.71 13.16
CA PHE A 210 -15.85 0.18 13.88
C PHE A 210 -16.21 1.66 13.76
N ARG A 211 -17.13 2.04 12.87
CA ARG A 211 -17.47 3.45 12.59
C ARG A 211 -17.95 4.20 13.84
N LYS A 212 -18.79 3.56 14.65
CA LYS A 212 -19.28 4.16 15.91
C LYS A 212 -18.14 4.39 16.91
N LYS A 213 -17.29 3.39 17.12
CA LYS A 213 -16.12 3.50 18.01
C LYS A 213 -15.18 4.61 17.55
N ASP A 214 -14.87 4.67 16.26
CA ASP A 214 -13.99 5.71 15.70
C ASP A 214 -14.59 7.12 15.83
N PHE A 215 -15.91 7.27 15.63
CA PHE A 215 -16.60 8.54 15.83
C PHE A 215 -16.54 9.01 17.29
N GLU A 216 -16.90 8.16 18.26
CA GLU A 216 -16.85 8.53 19.69
C GLU A 216 -15.43 8.89 20.12
N ARG A 217 -14.41 8.14 19.68
CA ARG A 217 -13.00 8.49 19.93
C ARG A 217 -12.65 9.88 19.38
N ARG A 218 -12.98 10.18 18.12
CA ARG A 218 -12.70 11.50 17.53
C ARG A 218 -13.45 12.61 18.25
N LYS A 219 -14.67 12.34 18.71
CA LYS A 219 -15.46 13.27 19.53
C LYS A 219 -14.81 13.55 20.88
N GLU A 220 -14.32 12.53 21.57
CA GLU A 220 -13.57 12.66 22.84
C GLU A 220 -12.26 13.46 22.64
N GLU A 221 -11.60 13.29 21.50
CA GLU A 221 -10.41 14.06 21.10
C GLU A 221 -10.73 15.49 20.61
N GLY A 222 -12.00 15.88 20.55
CA GLY A 222 -12.42 17.22 20.11
C GLY A 222 -12.38 17.43 18.59
N PHE A 223 -12.59 16.36 17.82
CA PHE A 223 -12.52 16.31 16.34
C PHE A 223 -11.27 17.01 15.80
N PRO A 224 -10.07 16.44 16.03
CA PRO A 224 -8.84 17.03 15.53
C PRO A 224 -8.88 17.22 14.01
N ARG A 225 -8.14 18.22 13.50
CA ARG A 225 -8.12 18.51 12.07
C ARG A 225 -7.48 17.36 11.29
N PRO A 226 -7.96 17.04 10.08
CA PRO A 226 -7.37 16.01 9.22
C PRO A 226 -5.88 16.24 8.97
N LEU A 227 -5.12 15.14 8.96
CA LEU A 227 -3.66 15.16 8.75
C LEU A 227 -3.28 15.37 7.30
N TYR A 228 -4.12 14.91 6.37
CA TYR A 228 -3.84 14.95 4.93
C TYR A 228 -4.89 15.75 4.16
N MET A 229 -4.53 16.18 2.95
CA MET A 229 -5.44 16.90 2.06
C MET A 229 -6.43 15.94 1.39
N SER A 230 -7.59 16.47 1.00
CA SER A 230 -8.63 15.75 0.26
C SER A 230 -9.22 16.65 -0.81
N ASN A 231 -9.41 16.10 -2.00
CA ASN A 231 -10.11 16.70 -3.13
C ASN A 231 -11.53 16.12 -3.28
N VAL A 232 -11.93 15.24 -2.37
CA VAL A 232 -13.29 14.68 -2.32
C VAL A 232 -13.88 14.84 -0.92
N PRO A 233 -15.21 14.94 -0.79
CA PRO A 233 -15.86 14.95 0.51
C PRO A 233 -15.57 13.67 1.31
N THR A 234 -15.33 13.83 2.62
CA THR A 234 -15.17 12.71 3.57
C THR A 234 -16.29 12.75 4.61
N PRO A 235 -17.53 12.36 4.25
CA PRO A 235 -18.68 12.50 5.12
C PRO A 235 -18.65 11.48 6.28
N GLU A 236 -19.27 11.87 7.41
CA GLU A 236 -19.64 10.93 8.46
C GLU A 236 -20.77 9.98 8.01
N VAL A 237 -21.07 8.98 8.83
CA VAL A 237 -22.10 7.97 8.51
C VAL A 237 -23.50 8.57 8.49
N THR A 238 -23.79 9.46 9.45
CA THR A 238 -25.09 10.11 9.55
C THR A 238 -24.97 11.63 9.45
N PRO A 239 -26.02 12.32 8.97
CA PRO A 239 -26.05 13.78 8.93
C PRO A 239 -25.88 14.44 10.30
N GLU A 240 -26.32 13.81 11.38
CA GLU A 240 -26.17 14.32 12.75
C GLU A 240 -24.71 14.30 13.19
N GLN A 241 -24.01 13.19 12.92
CA GLN A 241 -22.57 13.06 13.17
C GLN A 241 -21.78 14.10 12.37
N GLN A 242 -22.16 14.30 11.11
CA GLN A 242 -21.56 15.31 10.23
C GLN A 242 -21.72 16.72 10.82
N LYS A 243 -22.94 17.09 11.24
CA LYS A 243 -23.21 18.37 11.90
C LYS A 243 -22.44 18.53 13.20
N GLU A 244 -22.25 17.47 13.97
CA GLU A 244 -21.48 17.52 15.21
C GLU A 244 -20.00 17.81 14.95
N ARG A 245 -19.38 17.14 13.98
CA ARG A 245 -18.00 17.42 13.55
C ARG A 245 -17.83 18.84 13.01
N GLU A 246 -18.79 19.31 12.21
CA GLU A 246 -18.75 20.64 11.59
C GLU A 246 -18.77 21.80 12.61
N ARG A 247 -19.14 21.53 13.88
CA ARG A 247 -19.01 22.52 14.97
C ARG A 247 -17.56 22.87 15.31
N PHE A 248 -16.60 22.05 14.90
CA PHE A 248 -15.17 22.24 15.16
C PHE A 248 -14.45 22.80 13.94
N TRP A 249 -14.70 22.20 12.77
CA TRP A 249 -14.14 22.67 11.50
C TRP A 249 -15.00 22.20 10.33
N LYS A 250 -15.01 22.99 9.26
CA LYS A 250 -15.66 22.63 8.00
C LYS A 250 -14.63 22.38 6.91
N GLU A 251 -14.95 21.39 6.09
CA GLU A 251 -14.25 21.13 4.84
C GLU A 251 -15.01 21.84 3.72
N GLU A 252 -14.44 22.93 3.22
CA GLU A 252 -14.98 23.64 2.07
C GLU A 252 -14.14 23.28 0.84
N PHE A 253 -14.84 23.05 -0.27
CA PHE A 253 -14.23 22.77 -1.56
C PHE A 253 -14.52 23.97 -2.46
N ILE A 254 -13.48 24.74 -2.75
CA ILE A 254 -13.55 25.92 -3.61
C ILE A 254 -12.94 25.53 -4.94
N GLU A 255 -13.74 25.59 -6.01
CA GLU A 255 -13.22 25.40 -7.36
C GLU A 255 -12.47 26.68 -7.79
N ASN A 256 -11.18 26.57 -8.06
CA ASN A 256 -10.34 27.65 -8.56
C ASN A 256 -9.63 27.18 -9.84
N ASP A 257 -9.84 27.88 -10.96
CA ASP A 257 -9.29 27.55 -12.28
C ASP A 257 -9.52 26.08 -12.72
N GLY A 258 -10.69 25.51 -12.40
CA GLY A 258 -11.04 24.11 -12.72
C GLY A 258 -10.36 23.06 -11.84
N VAL A 259 -9.67 23.49 -10.77
CA VAL A 259 -9.08 22.63 -9.75
C VAL A 259 -9.87 22.80 -8.45
N LEU A 260 -10.39 21.69 -7.90
CA LEU A 260 -11.08 21.70 -6.62
C LEU A 260 -10.06 21.86 -5.48
N MET A 261 -9.92 23.07 -4.96
CA MET A 261 -8.99 23.44 -3.89
C MET A 261 -9.70 23.45 -2.55
N ARG A 262 -9.09 22.82 -1.55
CA ARG A 262 -9.68 22.74 -0.20
C ARG A 262 -9.41 24.00 0.59
N HIS A 263 -10.44 24.53 1.24
CA HIS A 263 -10.34 25.53 2.29
C HIS A 263 -10.87 24.98 3.62
N PHE A 264 -10.15 25.25 4.70
CA PHE A 264 -10.65 25.03 6.04
C PHE A 264 -11.10 26.35 6.64
N THR A 265 -12.38 26.41 7.00
CA THR A 265 -12.89 27.48 7.85
C THR A 265 -13.00 26.94 9.27
N SER A 266 -12.31 27.59 10.22
CA SER A 266 -12.50 27.30 11.64
C SER A 266 -13.88 27.79 12.03
N SER A 267 -14.73 26.91 12.56
CA SER A 267 -16.01 27.33 13.11
C SER A 267 -15.83 27.88 14.53
N GLY A 268 -14.92 28.84 14.73
CA GLY A 268 -14.84 29.70 15.94
C GLY A 268 -14.73 29.02 17.31
N VAL A 269 -14.58 27.70 17.39
CA VAL A 269 -14.37 26.96 18.64
C VAL A 269 -12.88 26.64 18.75
N ASP A 270 -12.09 27.66 19.01
CA ASP A 270 -10.71 27.48 19.49
C ASP A 270 -10.79 27.00 20.95
N LYS A 271 -10.29 25.79 21.21
CA LYS A 271 -9.85 25.34 22.52
C LYS A 271 -8.46 24.77 22.41
#